data_AF-A0A0D8ZUA8-F1
#
_entry.id   AF-A0A0D8ZUA8-F1
#
_cell.length_a   1.000
_cell.length_b   1.000
_cell.length_c   1.000
_cell.angle_alpha   90.00
_cell.angle_beta   90.00
_cell.angle_gamma   90.00
#
_symmetry.space_group_name_H-M   'P 1'
#
loop_
_entity.id
_entity.type
_entity.pdbx_description
1 polymer ?
#
loop_
_entity_poly.entity_id
_entity_poly.type
_entity_poly.pdbx_seq_one_letter_code
_entity_poly.pdbx_strand_id
1 'polypeptide(L)'
;MSNLIVAIFPYKHQNTWVFDEEQAGLKQEPFVSGAPEIIDVLVQILPNVEEGFRLLFSATPFPNYQAELTWIKEEYGGSWYRWEQKNMEGWLCPALFKYFELSSQTIYCKAESLYVII
;
A
#
# COMPACT_ATOMS: atom_id res chain seq x y z
N MET A 1 -19.59 -9.64 7.10
CA MET A 1 -18.22 -9.13 6.91
C MET A 1 -18.24 -8.17 5.74
N SER A 2 -17.99 -6.89 5.98
CA SER A 2 -17.89 -5.88 4.94
C SER A 2 -16.56 -6.03 4.22
N ASN A 3 -16.58 -6.25 2.91
CA ASN A 3 -15.38 -6.17 2.07
C ASN A 3 -15.09 -4.67 1.85
N LEU A 4 -14.44 -4.04 2.83
CA LEU A 4 -13.98 -2.66 2.70
C LEU A 4 -12.68 -2.69 1.93
N ILE A 5 -12.76 -2.29 0.65
CA ILE A 5 -11.59 -1.95 -0.14
C ILE A 5 -11.33 -0.47 0.07
N VAL A 6 -10.14 -0.15 0.54
CA VAL A 6 -9.67 1.23 0.68
C VAL A 6 -8.71 1.50 -0.46
N ALA A 7 -8.74 2.74 -0.95
CA ALA A 7 -7.82 3.22 -1.96
C ALA A 7 -7.06 4.43 -1.42
N ILE A 8 -5.75 4.47 -1.66
CA ILE A 8 -4.94 5.68 -1.57
C ILE A 8 -4.31 5.96 -2.93
N PHE A 9 -3.71 7.13 -3.08
CA PHE A 9 -3.15 7.60 -4.34
C PHE A 9 -1.68 8.00 -4.16
N PRO A 10 -0.76 7.03 -4.11
CA PRO A 10 0.65 7.35 -3.99
C PRO A 10 1.20 7.95 -5.28
N TYR A 11 2.25 8.75 -5.14
CA TYR A 11 3.02 9.36 -6.22
C TYR A 11 4.49 9.48 -5.82
N LYS A 12 5.37 9.80 -6.77
CA LYS A 12 6.79 10.00 -6.51
C LYS A 12 7.06 11.47 -6.20
N HIS A 13 7.60 11.75 -5.02
CA HIS A 13 8.09 13.08 -4.64
C HIS A 13 9.54 12.99 -4.20
N GLN A 14 10.45 13.73 -4.86
CA GLN A 14 11.89 13.71 -4.55
C GLN A 14 12.45 12.28 -4.44
N ASN A 15 12.14 11.43 -5.44
CA ASN A 15 12.48 10.00 -5.48
C ASN A 15 11.90 9.13 -4.34
N THR A 16 10.97 9.65 -3.56
CA THR A 16 10.30 8.93 -2.47
C THR A 16 8.86 8.64 -2.84
N TRP A 17 8.38 7.43 -2.55
CA TRP A 17 6.95 7.15 -2.63
C TRP A 17 6.25 7.84 -1.47
N VAL A 18 5.28 8.69 -1.78
CA VAL A 18 4.49 9.41 -0.78
C VAL A 18 3.01 9.31 -1.11
N PHE A 19 2.15 9.57 -0.14
CA PHE A 19 0.72 9.76 -0.37
C PHE A 19 0.18 10.91 0.48
N ASP A 20 -0.94 11.46 0.04
CA ASP A 20 -1.68 12.49 0.77
C ASP A 20 -2.96 11.88 1.35
N GLU A 21 -3.40 12.37 2.51
CA GLU A 21 -4.78 12.25 2.97
C GLU A 21 -5.22 13.57 3.59
N GLU A 22 -6.16 14.24 2.94
CA GLU A 22 -6.71 15.49 3.41
C GLU A 22 -7.50 15.34 4.73
N GLN A 23 -8.34 14.29 4.85
CA GLN A 23 -9.16 14.08 6.05
C GLN A 23 -8.34 13.79 7.31
N ALA A 24 -7.18 13.16 7.15
CA ALA A 24 -6.24 12.88 8.23
C ALA A 24 -5.17 13.98 8.40
N GLY A 25 -5.17 15.01 7.55
CA GLY A 25 -4.19 16.09 7.54
C GLY A 25 -2.78 15.64 7.12
N LEU A 26 -2.68 14.55 6.37
CA LEU A 26 -1.41 14.01 5.89
C LEU A 26 -1.07 14.59 4.52
N LYS A 27 0.14 15.11 4.41
CA LYS A 27 0.69 15.63 3.16
C LYS A 27 2.09 15.06 2.96
N GLN A 28 2.30 14.42 1.82
CA GLN A 28 3.54 13.79 1.41
C GLN A 28 4.05 12.78 2.45
N GLU A 29 3.13 12.02 3.04
CA GLU A 29 3.48 10.97 4.01
C GLU A 29 4.30 9.89 3.29
N PRO A 30 5.54 9.63 3.71
CA PRO A 30 6.42 8.73 3.00
C PRO A 30 6.15 7.27 3.34
N PHE A 31 6.28 6.41 2.33
CA PHE A 31 6.52 4.99 2.57
C PHE A 31 7.99 4.80 2.96
N VAL A 32 8.24 3.96 3.96
CA VAL A 32 9.59 3.70 4.49
C VAL A 32 9.79 2.21 4.75
N SER A 33 11.05 1.82 4.97
CA SER A 33 11.41 0.51 5.52
C SER A 33 10.80 -0.68 4.77
N GLY A 34 11.19 -0.89 3.51
CA GLY A 34 10.78 -2.04 2.70
C GLY A 34 9.45 -1.86 1.95
N ALA A 35 8.56 -0.99 2.45
CA ALA A 35 7.31 -0.67 1.75
C ALA A 35 7.52 -0.02 0.37
N PRO A 36 8.50 0.91 0.18
CA PRO A 36 8.82 1.45 -1.14
C PRO A 36 9.18 0.38 -2.17
N GLU A 37 9.95 -0.62 -1.77
CA GLU A 37 10.42 -1.71 -2.64
C GLU A 37 9.26 -2.64 -3.02
N ILE A 38 8.34 -2.91 -2.08
CA ILE A 38 7.09 -3.63 -2.40
C ILE A 38 6.27 -2.85 -3.42
N ILE A 39 6.17 -1.52 -3.26
CA ILE A 39 5.47 -0.66 -4.23
C ILE A 39 6.14 -0.75 -5.61
N ASP A 40 7.47 -0.66 -5.69
CA ASP A 40 8.20 -0.77 -6.95
C ASP A 40 7.85 -2.05 -7.72
N VAL A 41 7.70 -3.17 -7.01
CA VAL A 41 7.27 -4.45 -7.61
C VAL A 41 5.80 -4.41 -8.05
N LEU A 42 4.90 -3.83 -7.27
CA LEU A 42 3.48 -3.73 -7.61
C LEU A 42 3.22 -2.88 -8.86
N VAL A 43 4.03 -1.84 -9.06
CA VAL A 43 3.85 -0.85 -10.13
C VAL A 43 4.71 -1.08 -11.37
N GLN A 44 5.56 -2.11 -11.37
CA GLN A 44 6.62 -2.32 -12.37
C GLN A 44 6.14 -2.27 -13.84
N ILE A 45 4.89 -2.65 -14.11
CA ILE A 45 4.30 -2.70 -15.47
C ILE A 45 3.30 -1.58 -15.74
N LEU A 46 3.08 -0.68 -14.79
CA LEU A 46 2.10 0.39 -14.90
C LEU A 46 2.77 1.65 -15.51
N PRO A 47 2.11 2.32 -16.47
CA PRO A 47 2.63 3.57 -17.03
C PRO A 47 2.43 4.74 -16.07
N ASN A 48 3.32 5.74 -16.17
CA ASN A 48 3.22 7.06 -15.51
C ASN A 48 3.02 7.02 -13.99
N VAL A 49 3.48 5.96 -13.31
CA VAL A 49 3.24 5.78 -11.87
C VAL A 49 3.95 6.79 -10.98
N GLU A 50 4.97 7.47 -11.49
CA GLU A 50 5.62 8.56 -10.74
C GLU A 50 4.69 9.76 -10.54
N GLU A 51 3.77 10.02 -11.47
CA GLU A 51 2.76 11.08 -11.35
C GLU A 51 1.61 10.68 -10.42
N GLY A 52 1.34 9.39 -10.32
CA GLY A 52 0.35 8.83 -9.41
C GLY A 52 -0.20 7.50 -9.89
N PHE A 53 -0.59 6.66 -8.93
CA PHE A 53 -1.32 5.43 -9.17
C PHE A 53 -2.33 5.19 -8.05
N ARG A 54 -3.30 4.30 -8.28
CA ARG A 54 -4.24 3.88 -7.24
C ARG A 54 -3.69 2.64 -6.56
N LEU A 55 -3.57 2.67 -5.23
CA LEU A 55 -3.20 1.51 -4.43
C LEU A 55 -4.37 1.07 -3.58
N LEU A 56 -4.88 -0.13 -3.88
CA LEU A 56 -6.00 -0.77 -3.19
C LEU A 56 -5.50 -1.69 -2.09
N PHE A 57 -6.23 -1.72 -0.99
CA PHE A 57 -6.00 -2.62 0.14
C PHE A 57 -7.32 -3.22 0.62
N SER A 58 -7.30 -4.47 1.09
CA SER A 58 -8.43 -5.10 1.78
C SER A 58 -7.97 -6.13 2.79
N ALA A 59 -8.73 -6.30 3.87
CA ALA A 59 -8.55 -7.38 4.84
C ALA A 59 -9.04 -8.75 4.30
N THR A 60 -9.80 -8.75 3.21
CA THR A 60 -10.31 -9.96 2.55
C THR A 60 -9.85 -10.02 1.10
N PRO A 61 -9.64 -11.22 0.52
CA PRO A 61 -9.23 -11.34 -0.86
C PRO A 61 -10.29 -10.74 -1.80
N PHE A 62 -9.84 -10.07 -2.85
CA PHE A 62 -10.70 -9.49 -3.89
C PHE A 62 -10.17 -9.88 -5.28
N PRO A 63 -11.02 -9.88 -6.33
CA PRO A 63 -10.60 -10.33 -7.65
C PRO A 63 -9.33 -9.62 -8.15
N ASN A 64 -8.35 -10.40 -8.60
CA ASN A 64 -7.09 -9.92 -9.18
C ASN A 64 -6.21 -9.08 -8.22
N TYR A 65 -6.26 -9.34 -6.90
CA TYR A 65 -5.21 -8.85 -6.01
C TYR A 65 -3.82 -9.32 -6.49
N GLN A 66 -2.79 -8.52 -6.26
CA GLN A 66 -1.41 -8.78 -6.72
C GLN A 66 -0.51 -9.30 -5.60
N ALA A 67 -0.70 -8.82 -4.37
CA ALA A 67 0.07 -9.23 -3.21
C ALA A 67 -0.85 -9.64 -2.06
N GLU A 68 -0.43 -10.67 -1.34
CA GLU A 68 -0.94 -11.05 -0.03
C GLU A 68 0.18 -10.79 0.99
N LEU A 69 -0.09 -9.91 1.93
CA LEU A 69 0.86 -9.44 2.94
C LEU A 69 0.43 -9.98 4.30
N THR A 70 1.26 -10.79 4.93
CA THR A 70 0.96 -11.41 6.23
C THR A 70 1.66 -10.64 7.35
N TRP A 71 0.93 -10.31 8.41
CA TRP A 71 1.46 -9.61 9.58
C TRP A 71 2.57 -10.42 10.26
N ILE A 72 3.63 -9.74 10.71
CA ILE A 72 4.79 -10.35 11.39
C ILE A 72 4.86 -9.90 12.85
N LYS A 73 4.95 -8.58 13.05
CA LYS A 73 5.13 -7.94 14.36
C LYS A 73 4.73 -6.47 14.30
N GLU A 74 4.44 -5.92 15.48
CA GLU A 74 4.35 -4.47 15.67
C GLU A 74 5.72 -3.92 16.07
N GLU A 75 6.08 -2.75 15.55
CA GLU A 75 7.31 -2.04 15.91
C GLU A 75 7.15 -0.54 15.67
N TYR A 76 7.59 0.29 16.62
CA TYR A 76 7.52 1.76 16.56
C TYR A 76 6.11 2.31 16.22
N GLY A 77 5.05 1.62 16.65
CA GLY A 77 3.66 2.01 16.41
C GLY A 77 3.14 1.70 15.00
N GLY A 78 3.94 1.10 14.13
CA GLY A 78 3.49 0.52 12.86
C GLY A 78 3.56 -1.00 12.88
N SER A 79 3.16 -1.64 11.79
CA SER A 79 3.22 -3.11 11.67
C SER A 79 4.05 -3.53 10.47
N TRP A 80 4.87 -4.54 10.70
CA TRP A 80 5.64 -5.22 9.66
C TRP A 80 4.78 -6.30 9.01
N TYR A 81 4.81 -6.34 7.68
CA TYR A 81 4.15 -7.36 6.88
C TYR A 81 5.14 -8.05 5.92
N ARG A 82 4.93 -9.34 5.70
CA ARG A 82 5.71 -10.17 4.77
C ARG A 82 4.93 -10.48 3.51
N TRP A 83 5.58 -10.28 2.37
CA TRP A 83 5.16 -10.84 1.09
C TRP A 83 5.95 -12.14 0.83
N GLU A 84 5.37 -13.28 1.19
CA GLU A 84 6.04 -14.58 1.14
C GLU A 84 6.56 -14.92 -0.27
N GLN A 85 5.72 -14.74 -1.30
CA GLN A 85 6.05 -15.12 -2.68
C GLN A 85 7.25 -14.34 -3.26
N LYS A 86 7.57 -13.18 -2.69
CA LYS A 86 8.69 -12.33 -3.13
C LYS A 86 9.83 -12.27 -2.12
N ASN A 87 9.67 -12.89 -0.94
CA ASN A 87 10.61 -12.80 0.18
C ASN A 87 10.95 -11.34 0.53
N MET A 88 9.91 -10.50 0.63
CA MET A 88 10.02 -9.08 0.95
C MET A 88 9.26 -8.77 2.24
N GLU A 89 9.72 -7.77 2.98
CA GLU A 89 9.04 -7.25 4.15
C GLU A 89 8.89 -5.73 4.03
N GLY A 90 7.80 -5.21 4.55
CA GLY A 90 7.54 -3.77 4.56
C GLY A 90 6.87 -3.35 5.85
N TRP A 91 7.32 -2.22 6.39
CA TRP A 91 6.69 -1.58 7.54
C TRP A 91 5.60 -0.62 7.07
N LEU A 92 4.39 -0.78 7.59
CA LEU A 92 3.27 0.11 7.31
C LEU A 92 3.00 1.01 8.51
N CYS A 93 2.94 2.32 8.23
CA CYS A 93 2.78 3.33 9.26
C CYS A 93 1.34 3.36 9.82
N PRO A 94 1.16 3.82 11.07
CA PRO A 94 -0.16 3.92 11.70
C PRO A 94 -1.13 4.88 10.99
N ALA A 95 -0.62 5.81 10.18
CA ALA A 95 -1.47 6.64 9.32
C ALA A 95 -2.30 5.80 8.34
N LEU A 96 -1.72 4.73 7.79
CA LEU A 96 -2.44 3.79 6.92
C LEU A 96 -3.53 3.04 7.71
N PHE A 97 -3.30 2.77 9.00
CA PHE A 97 -4.25 2.09 9.89
C PHE A 97 -5.44 2.94 10.32
N LYS A 98 -5.50 4.23 9.98
CA LYS A 98 -6.73 5.02 10.24
C LYS A 98 -7.88 4.66 9.30
N TYR A 99 -7.61 4.06 8.13
CA TYR A 99 -8.64 3.65 7.17
C TYR A 99 -9.14 2.22 7.35
N PHE A 100 -8.48 1.44 8.18
CA PHE A 100 -8.83 0.05 8.41
C PHE A 100 -8.77 -0.24 9.91
N GLU A 101 -9.75 -0.96 10.44
CA GLU A 101 -9.58 -1.64 11.72
C GLU A 101 -8.55 -2.76 11.54
N LEU A 102 -7.26 -2.40 11.58
CA LEU A 102 -6.15 -3.26 11.18
C LEU A 102 -5.71 -4.17 12.35
N SER A 103 -6.66 -4.96 12.84
CA SER A 103 -6.37 -6.22 13.54
C SER A 103 -6.23 -7.40 12.55
N SER A 104 -6.22 -7.12 11.25
CA SER A 104 -6.21 -8.16 10.21
C SER A 104 -4.80 -8.71 10.04
N GLN A 105 -4.66 -10.02 10.28
CA GLN A 105 -3.41 -10.76 10.11
C GLN A 105 -2.92 -10.77 8.66
N THR A 106 -3.78 -10.43 7.70
CA THR A 106 -3.48 -10.43 6.27
C THR A 106 -4.05 -9.19 5.58
N ILE A 107 -3.29 -8.61 4.67
CA ILE A 107 -3.70 -7.51 3.78
C ILE A 107 -3.51 -7.96 2.34
N TYR A 108 -4.53 -7.76 1.50
CA TYR A 108 -4.46 -7.98 0.06
C TYR A 108 -4.30 -6.64 -0.65
N CYS A 109 -3.36 -6.54 -1.58
CA CYS A 109 -3.02 -5.28 -2.25
C CYS A 109 -3.11 -5.39 -3.78
N LYS A 110 -3.45 -4.27 -4.44
CA LYS A 110 -3.38 -4.12 -5.90
C LYS A 110 -3.08 -2.68 -6.29
N ALA A 111 -2.11 -2.47 -7.17
CA ALA A 111 -1.85 -1.21 -7.83
C ALA A 111 -2.57 -1.15 -9.19
N GLU A 112 -3.15 0.00 -9.50
CA GLU A 112 -3.82 0.29 -10.77
C GLU A 112 -3.33 1.63 -11.31
N SER A 113 -3.09 1.71 -12.62
CA SER A 113 -2.73 2.99 -13.24
C SER A 113 -3.93 3.93 -13.24
N LEU A 114 -3.69 5.22 -13.03
CA LEU A 114 -4.70 6.27 -13.23
C LEU A 114 -4.92 6.57 -14.72
N TYR A 115 -4.01 6.12 -15.58
CA TYR A 115 -4.05 6.35 -17.02
C TYR A 115 -4.44 5.06 -17.73
N VAL A 116 -5.51 5.14 -18.53
CA VAL A 116 -5.87 4.04 -19.44
C VAL A 116 -5.01 4.18 -20.69
N ILE A 117 -4.20 3.17 -20.99
CA ILE A 117 -3.54 3.09 -22.30
C ILE A 117 -4.64 2.80 -23.32
N ILE A 118 -4.93 3.76 -24.19
CA ILE A 118 -5.89 3.67 -25.29
C ILE A 118 -5.28 2.89 -26.46
#